data_AF-A0A7X3XNG3-F1
#
_entry.id   AF-A0A7X3XNG3-F1
#
_cell.length_a   1.000
_cell.length_b   1.000
_cell.length_c   1.000
_cell.angle_alpha   90.00
_cell.angle_beta   90.00
_cell.angle_gamma   90.00
#
_symmetry.space_group_name_H-M   'P 1'
#
loop_
_entity.id
_entity.type
_entity.pdbx_description
1 polymer ?
#
loop_
_entity_poly.entity_id
_entity_poly.type
_entity_poly.pdbx_seq_one_letter_code
_entity_poly.pdbx_strand_id
1 'polypeptide(L)'
;MPNNTPMPREDHWSRPVAMAPNGQWLSLREVVEEEPARFSFVQLTPEQQAELVAERIRQRPQYDMGILGLGILDKKRAINEVQARTPIGCTLIEVEQRMIERLIERACEKNCNSGK
;
A
#
# COMPACT_ATOMS: atom_id res chain seq x y z
N MET A 1 3.06 16.13 -26.73
CA MET A 1 3.85 16.10 -25.48
C MET A 1 3.00 15.42 -24.43
N PRO A 2 3.42 14.34 -23.76
CA PRO A 2 2.59 13.75 -22.72
C PRO A 2 2.58 14.70 -21.51
N ASN A 3 1.37 15.08 -21.09
CA ASN A 3 1.12 15.86 -19.89
C ASN A 3 1.62 15.08 -18.67
N ASN A 4 2.77 15.48 -18.13
CA ASN A 4 3.19 15.12 -16.79
C ASN A 4 2.39 15.96 -15.79
N THR A 5 1.16 15.58 -15.53
CA THR A 5 0.49 16.04 -14.30
C THR A 5 1.34 15.55 -13.14
N PRO A 6 1.93 16.42 -12.29
CA PRO A 6 2.62 15.95 -11.12
C PRO A 6 1.57 15.28 -10.24
N MET A 7 1.63 13.95 -10.11
CA MET A 7 0.98 13.29 -8.99
C MET A 7 1.41 14.07 -7.75
N PRO A 8 0.49 14.54 -6.88
CA PRO A 8 0.92 14.98 -5.56
C PRO A 8 1.81 13.85 -5.04
N ARG A 9 3.04 14.18 -4.63
CA ARG A 9 3.98 13.19 -4.11
C ARG A 9 3.38 12.66 -2.83
N GLU A 10 2.46 11.71 -2.95
CA GLU A 10 1.95 10.95 -1.83
C GLU A 10 3.18 10.35 -1.16
N ASP A 11 3.32 10.61 0.14
CA ASP A 11 4.41 10.04 0.90
C ASP A 11 4.16 8.53 1.05
N HIS A 12 4.71 7.77 0.10
CA HIS A 12 4.68 6.32 0.12
C HIS A 12 5.83 5.73 0.95
N TRP A 13 6.85 6.53 1.27
CA TRP A 13 8.06 6.07 1.97
C TRP A 13 7.76 5.73 3.43
N SER A 14 6.88 6.49 4.07
CA SER A 14 6.47 6.29 5.47
C SER A 14 5.37 5.24 5.65
N ARG A 15 4.67 4.86 4.58
CA ARG A 15 3.53 3.94 4.67
C ARG A 15 3.97 2.49 4.81
N PRO A 16 3.24 1.67 5.58
CA PRO A 16 3.57 0.27 5.76
C PRO A 16 3.38 -0.52 4.46
N VAL A 17 4.28 -1.45 4.18
CA VAL A 17 4.29 -2.32 2.97
C VAL A 17 4.56 -3.78 3.28
N ALA A 18 5.11 -4.08 4.46
CA ALA A 18 5.47 -5.43 4.89
C ALA A 18 5.34 -5.57 6.41
N MET A 19 5.56 -6.78 6.94
CA MET A 19 5.57 -7.05 8.37
C MET A 19 6.84 -7.80 8.77
N ALA A 20 7.44 -7.40 9.88
CA ALA A 20 8.56 -8.11 10.50
C ALA A 20 8.08 -9.37 11.28
N PRO A 21 8.96 -10.34 11.57
CA PRO A 21 8.62 -11.55 12.33
C PRO A 21 8.06 -11.29 13.73
N ASN A 22 8.39 -10.14 14.32
CA ASN A 22 7.86 -9.69 15.61
C ASN A 22 6.43 -9.11 15.51
N GLY A 23 5.83 -9.07 14.31
CA GLY A 23 4.50 -8.53 14.06
C GLY A 23 4.47 -7.01 13.82
N GLN A 24 5.61 -6.34 13.78
CA GLN A 24 5.68 -4.90 13.51
C GLN A 24 5.50 -4.59 12.02
N TRP A 25 4.75 -3.54 11.69
CA TRP A 25 4.66 -3.03 10.33
C TRP A 25 5.96 -2.35 9.91
N LEU A 26 6.42 -2.67 8.70
CA LEU A 26 7.59 -2.06 8.07
C LEU A 26 7.15 -1.13 6.94
N SER A 27 7.65 0.10 6.99
CA SER A 27 7.49 1.11 5.95
C SER A 27 8.30 0.77 4.70
N LEU A 28 7.98 1.43 3.58
CA LEU A 28 8.75 1.28 2.34
C LEU A 28 10.22 1.69 2.54
N ARG A 29 10.49 2.70 3.37
CA ARG A 29 11.86 3.13 3.69
C ARG A 29 12.64 2.04 4.42
N GLU A 30 12.09 1.51 5.51
CA GLU A 30 12.73 0.44 6.29
C GLU A 30 12.98 -0.80 5.43
N VAL A 31 12.02 -1.15 4.56
CA VAL A 31 12.15 -2.26 3.61
C VAL A 31 13.29 -2.09 2.60
N VAL A 32 13.67 -0.85 2.30
CA VAL A 32 14.68 -0.51 1.28
C VAL A 32 16.05 -0.28 1.91
N GLU A 33 16.10 0.26 3.12
CA GLU A 33 17.32 0.58 3.86
C GLU A 33 17.86 -0.60 4.68
N GLU A 34 16.96 -1.48 5.15
CA GLU A 34 17.32 -2.64 5.95
C GLU A 34 17.11 -3.94 5.14
N GLU A 35 17.88 -4.99 5.45
CA GLU A 35 17.60 -6.38 5.00
C GLU A 35 16.94 -7.21 6.13
N PRO A 36 15.78 -6.82 6.70
CA PRO A 36 15.15 -7.64 7.70
C PRO A 36 14.54 -8.87 7.02
N ALA A 37 14.61 -10.01 7.71
CA ALA A 37 13.66 -11.08 7.47
C ALA A 37 12.26 -10.46 7.53
N ARG A 38 11.47 -10.59 6.46
CA ARG A 38 10.19 -9.91 6.29
C ARG A 38 9.17 -10.85 5.67
N PHE A 39 7.93 -10.70 6.09
CA PHE A 39 6.80 -11.27 5.38
C PHE A 39 6.36 -10.27 4.31
N SER A 40 6.46 -10.69 3.06
CA SER A 40 5.86 -10.00 1.92
C SER A 40 4.33 -10.05 2.01
N PHE A 41 3.65 -9.16 1.29
CA PHE A 41 2.18 -9.05 1.33
C PHE A 41 1.46 -10.40 1.16
N VAL A 42 1.94 -11.24 0.23
CA VAL A 42 1.34 -12.56 -0.07
C VAL A 42 1.60 -13.61 1.02
N GLN A 43 2.56 -13.36 1.92
CA GLN A 43 2.86 -14.23 3.06
C GLN A 43 2.06 -13.85 4.32
N LEU A 44 1.40 -12.70 4.30
CA LEU A 44 0.49 -12.28 5.37
C LEU A 44 -0.80 -13.10 5.35
N THR A 45 -1.40 -13.31 6.52
CA THR A 45 -2.76 -13.87 6.58
C THR A 45 -3.76 -12.90 5.97
N PRO A 46 -4.93 -13.36 5.51
CA PRO A 46 -5.96 -12.47 4.97
C PRO A 46 -6.37 -11.34 5.93
N GLU A 47 -6.38 -11.59 7.23
CA GLU A 47 -6.65 -10.59 8.26
C GLU A 47 -5.52 -9.55 8.34
N GLN A 48 -4.27 -9.99 8.28
CA GLN A 48 -3.11 -9.09 8.27
C GLN A 48 -3.03 -8.26 6.98
N GLN A 49 -3.40 -8.84 5.83
CA GLN A 49 -3.52 -8.09 4.57
C GLN A 49 -4.57 -6.99 4.67
N ALA A 50 -5.75 -7.31 5.21
CA ALA A 50 -6.80 -6.33 5.43
C ALA A 50 -6.35 -5.21 6.39
N GLU A 51 -5.67 -5.56 7.48
CA GLU A 51 -5.20 -4.56 8.45
C GLU A 51 -4.09 -3.67 7.86
N LEU A 52 -3.14 -4.24 7.11
CA LEU A 52 -2.12 -3.49 6.40
C LEU A 52 -2.75 -2.48 5.42
N VAL A 53 -3.74 -2.91 4.64
CA VAL A 53 -4.43 -2.05 3.69
C VAL A 53 -5.25 -0.97 4.40
N ALA A 54 -5.93 -1.31 5.50
CA ALA A 54 -6.65 -0.34 6.31
C ALA A 54 -5.71 0.74 6.87
N GLU A 55 -4.55 0.37 7.40
CA GLU A 55 -3.52 1.30 7.87
C GLU A 55 -3.01 2.22 6.76
N ARG A 56 -2.74 1.67 5.57
CA ARG A 56 -2.34 2.49 4.41
C ARG A 56 -3.42 3.49 4.00
N ILE A 57 -4.70 3.09 4.03
CA ILE A 57 -5.83 3.98 3.73
C ILE A 57 -5.96 5.06 4.81
N ARG A 58 -5.80 4.73 6.10
CA ARG A 58 -5.83 5.68 7.22
C ARG A 58 -4.83 6.82 7.01
N GLN A 59 -3.59 6.47 6.63
CA GLN A 59 -2.47 7.38 6.45
C GLN A 59 -2.53 8.24 5.15
N ARG A 60 -3.45 7.97 4.23
CA ARG A 60 -3.65 8.82 3.04
C ARG A 60 -4.32 10.14 3.43
N PRO A 61 -3.75 11.33 3.14
CA PRO A 61 -4.37 12.60 3.54
C PRO A 61 -5.70 12.85 2.83
N GLN A 62 -5.81 12.46 1.56
CA GLN A 62 -7.04 12.51 0.78
C GLN A 62 -7.40 11.10 0.29
N TYR A 63 -8.68 10.76 0.37
CA TYR A 63 -9.19 9.47 -0.08
C TYR A 63 -10.59 9.64 -0.66
N ASP A 64 -10.64 9.98 -1.94
CA ASP A 64 -11.86 10.08 -2.73
C ASP A 64 -11.73 9.12 -3.90
N MET A 65 -12.35 7.94 -3.81
CA MET A 65 -12.35 6.95 -4.89
C MET A 65 -13.74 6.82 -5.48
N GLY A 66 -13.89 7.21 -6.74
CA GLY A 66 -15.14 6.97 -7.48
C GLY A 66 -15.22 5.50 -7.92
N ILE A 67 -16.30 4.82 -7.54
CA ILE A 67 -16.62 3.48 -8.02
C ILE A 67 -17.85 3.56 -8.92
N LEU A 68 -17.70 3.11 -10.17
CA LEU A 68 -18.79 3.08 -11.14
C LEU A 68 -19.96 2.25 -10.58
N GLY A 69 -21.15 2.84 -10.53
CA GLY A 69 -22.36 2.20 -9.99
C GLY A 69 -22.52 2.24 -8.47
N LEU A 70 -21.51 2.69 -7.71
CA LEU A 70 -21.54 2.74 -6.23
C LEU A 70 -21.30 4.16 -5.66
N GLY A 71 -20.93 5.12 -6.50
CA GLY A 71 -20.68 6.50 -6.11
C GLY A 71 -19.27 6.71 -5.53
N ILE A 72 -19.13 7.73 -4.69
CA ILE A 72 -17.85 8.05 -4.02
C ILE A 72 -17.68 7.16 -2.80
N LEU A 73 -16.56 6.45 -2.75
CA LEU A 73 -16.11 5.70 -1.59
C LEU A 73 -15.18 6.59 -0.75
N ASP A 74 -15.69 7.09 0.38
CA ASP A 74 -14.89 7.82 1.34
C ASP A 74 -13.94 6.91 2.13
N LYS A 75 -12.97 7.53 2.83
CA LYS A 75 -11.97 6.82 3.63
C LYS A 75 -12.57 5.86 4.65
N LYS A 76 -13.59 6.31 5.41
CA LYS A 76 -14.17 5.54 6.51
C LYS A 76 -14.86 4.30 5.95
N ARG A 77 -15.62 4.46 4.87
CA ARG A 77 -16.27 3.35 4.19
C ARG A 77 -15.23 2.39 3.61
N ALA A 78 -14.18 2.89 2.95
CA ALA A 78 -13.13 2.03 2.40
C ALA A 78 -12.46 1.15 3.47
N ILE A 79 -12.12 1.72 4.63
CA ILE A 79 -11.55 0.96 5.76
C ILE A 79 -12.52 -0.14 6.21
N ASN A 80 -13.81 0.19 6.37
CA ASN A 80 -14.82 -0.78 6.79
C ASN A 80 -14.98 -1.92 5.76
N GLU A 81 -15.04 -1.60 4.47
CA GLU A 81 -15.17 -2.59 3.39
C GLU A 81 -13.95 -3.54 3.38
N VAL A 82 -12.74 -2.99 3.53
CA VAL A 82 -11.48 -3.75 3.61
C VAL A 82 -11.47 -4.67 4.84
N GLN A 83 -11.79 -4.14 6.03
CA GLN A 83 -11.79 -4.93 7.27
C GLN A 83 -12.86 -6.02 7.25
N ALA A 84 -14.03 -5.74 6.67
CA ALA A 84 -15.09 -6.73 6.48
C ALA A 84 -14.80 -7.71 5.33
N ARG A 85 -13.75 -7.47 4.52
CA ARG A 85 -13.40 -8.26 3.33
C ARG A 85 -14.59 -8.48 2.40
N THR A 86 -15.39 -7.42 2.19
CA THR A 86 -16.47 -7.44 1.20
C THR A 86 -15.88 -7.56 -0.21
N PRO A 87 -16.68 -7.81 -1.27
CA PRO A 87 -16.16 -7.81 -2.64
C PRO A 87 -15.42 -6.50 -3.00
N ILE A 88 -15.89 -5.35 -2.50
CA ILE A 88 -15.20 -4.06 -2.66
C ILE A 88 -13.90 -4.06 -1.85
N GLY A 89 -13.94 -4.50 -0.60
CA GLY A 89 -12.76 -4.63 0.26
C GLY A 89 -11.65 -5.50 -0.34
N CYS A 90 -12.01 -6.69 -0.83
CA CYS A 90 -11.08 -7.59 -1.51
C CYS A 90 -10.48 -6.94 -2.76
N THR A 91 -11.29 -6.22 -3.54
CA THR A 91 -10.80 -5.46 -4.70
C THR A 91 -9.77 -4.40 -4.29
N LEU A 92 -10.03 -3.67 -3.20
CA LEU A 92 -9.09 -2.67 -2.66
C LEU A 92 -7.79 -3.32 -2.17
N ILE A 93 -7.88 -4.48 -1.53
CA ILE A 93 -6.73 -5.27 -1.08
C ILE A 93 -5.86 -5.68 -2.28
N GLU A 94 -6.46 -6.19 -3.36
CA GLU A 94 -5.74 -6.55 -4.59
C GLU A 94 -5.06 -5.35 -5.26
N VAL A 95 -5.74 -4.20 -5.30
CA VAL A 95 -5.19 -2.96 -5.86
C VAL A 95 -3.98 -2.49 -5.06
N GLU A 96 -4.07 -2.51 -3.72
CA GLU A 96 -2.97 -2.13 -2.85
C GLU A 96 -1.81 -3.12 -2.90
N GLN A 97 -2.07 -4.43 -3.01
CA GLN A 97 -1.02 -5.42 -3.23
C GLN A 97 -0.19 -5.06 -4.46
N ARG A 98 -0.84 -4.87 -5.62
CA ARG A 98 -0.15 -4.51 -6.87
C ARG A 98 0.59 -3.18 -6.76
N MET A 99 0.05 -2.24 -5.99
CA MET A 99 0.71 -0.95 -5.72
C MET A 99 1.97 -1.14 -4.87
N ILE A 100 1.88 -1.93 -3.81
CA ILE A 100 3.01 -2.24 -2.91
C ILE A 100 4.13 -2.93 -3.68
N GLU A 101 3.82 -3.94 -4.50
CA GLU A 101 4.79 -4.64 -5.35
C GLU A 101 5.54 -3.65 -6.25
N ARG A 102 4.82 -2.77 -6.95
CA ARG A 102 5.42 -1.73 -7.81
C ARG A 102 6.24 -0.70 -7.05
N LEU A 103 5.84 -0.36 -5.81
CA LEU A 103 6.58 0.58 -4.96
C LEU A 103 7.91 -0.01 -4.53
N ILE A 104 7.92 -1.28 -4.09
CA ILE A 104 9.13 -1.99 -3.68
C ILE A 104 10.06 -2.16 -4.88
N GLU A 105 9.56 -2.65 -6.02
CA GLU A 105 10.34 -2.84 -7.25
C GLU A 105 11.06 -1.54 -7.66
N ARG A 106 10.31 -0.43 -7.79
CA ARG A 106 10.87 0.87 -8.16
C ARG A 106 11.86 1.43 -7.15
N ALA A 107 11.65 1.16 -5.86
CA ALA A 107 12.55 1.64 -4.81
C ALA A 107 13.88 0.86 -4.84
N CYS A 108 13.83 -0.46 -5.03
CA CYS A 108 15.02 -1.29 -5.18
C CYS A 108 15.81 -0.95 -6.47
N GLU A 109 15.14 -0.74 -7.61
CA GLU A 109 15.81 -0.35 -8.86
C GLU A 109 16.60 0.96 -8.74
N LYS A 110 16.04 1.96 -8.05
CA LYS A 110 16.71 3.25 -7.85
C LYS A 110 17.96 3.15 -6.97
N ASN A 111 17.93 2.28 -5.96
CA ASN A 111 19.11 2.03 -5.13
C ASN A 111 20.21 1.28 -5.88
N CYS A 112 19.85 0.33 -6.76
CA CYS A 112 20.83 -0.36 -7.61
C CYS A 112 21.48 0.56 -8.66
N ASN A 113 20.75 1.53 -9.20
CA ASN A 113 21.28 2.48 -10.19
C ASN A 113 22.03 3.68 -9.59
N SER A 114 21.95 3.92 -8.28
CA SER A 114 22.66 5.02 -7.60
C SER A 114 24.06 4.64 -7.09
N GLY A 115 24.48 3.39 -7.30
CA GLY A 115 25.79 2.86 -6.92
C GLY A 115 26.79 2.71 -8.10
N LYS A 116 26.57 3.38 -9.23
CA LYS A 116 27.49 3.40 -10.38
C LYS A 116 28.02 4.80 -10.66
#